data_AF-A0A1F8TL08-F1
#
_entry.id   AF-A0A1F8TL08-F1
#
_cell.length_a   1.000
_cell.length_b   1.000
_cell.length_c   1.000
_cell.angle_alpha   90.00
_cell.angle_beta   90.00
_cell.angle_gamma   90.00
#
_symmetry.space_group_name_H-M   'P 1'
#
loop_
_entity.id
_entity.type
_entity.pdbx_description
1 polymer ?
#
loop_
_entity_poly.entity_id
_entity_poly.type
_entity_poly.pdbx_seq_one_letter_code
_entity_poly.pdbx_strand_id
1 'polypeptide(L)'
;MDPKNLIRILRDSYDTVIAGGQGRIEGQVARVGHMGFVTLQDIVSFFSAIELTLRDLHQPVEPGQAIAACLRAYDEATQPPPRATRPASRSAATVSARR
;
A
#
# COMPACT_ATOMS: atom_id res chain seq x y z
N MET A 1 -5.72 12.52 19.31
CA MET A 1 -6.85 11.89 18.60
C MET A 1 -7.22 10.60 19.32
N ASP A 2 -8.51 10.35 19.55
CA ASP A 2 -9.00 9.12 20.21
C ASP A 2 -9.28 8.01 19.17
N PRO A 3 -8.61 6.84 19.26
CA PRO A 3 -8.87 5.70 18.36
C PRO A 3 -10.32 5.23 18.33
N LYS A 4 -11.09 5.39 19.42
CA LYS A 4 -12.51 5.00 19.44
C LYS A 4 -13.34 5.85 18.47
N ASN A 5 -13.05 7.15 18.40
CA ASN A 5 -13.70 8.06 17.47
C ASN A 5 -13.33 7.77 16.01
N LEU A 6 -12.07 7.43 15.74
CA LEU A 6 -11.62 6.97 14.42
C LEU A 6 -12.43 5.75 13.95
N ILE A 7 -12.47 4.71 14.79
CA ILE A 7 -13.14 3.45 14.48
C ILE A 7 -14.63 3.68 14.23
N ARG A 8 -15.25 4.56 15.01
CA ARG A 8 -16.66 4.92 14.88
C ARG A 8 -16.92 5.65 13.55
N ILE A 9 -16.17 6.70 13.22
CA ILE A 9 -16.39 7.47 11.98
C ILE A 9 -16.12 6.62 10.74
N LEU A 10 -15.05 5.83 10.74
CA LEU A 10 -14.76 4.91 9.63
C LEU A 10 -15.93 3.96 9.35
N ARG A 11 -16.54 3.41 10.40
CA ARG A 11 -17.71 2.54 10.27
C ARG A 11 -18.95 3.30 9.81
N ASP A 12 -19.27 4.40 10.48
CA ASP A 12 -20.56 5.07 10.34
C ASP A 12 -20.64 5.93 9.08
N SER A 13 -19.51 6.43 8.57
CA SER A 13 -19.46 7.39 7.45
C SER A 13 -18.80 6.84 6.19
N TYR A 14 -17.98 5.78 6.31
CA TYR A 14 -17.18 5.26 5.21
C TYR A 14 -17.27 3.73 5.05
N ASP A 15 -18.26 3.09 5.71
CA ASP A 15 -18.51 1.64 5.69
C ASP A 15 -17.24 0.78 5.91
N THR A 16 -16.27 1.32 6.65
CA THR A 16 -14.95 0.74 6.84
C THR A 16 -14.81 0.26 8.29
N VAL A 17 -14.65 -1.06 8.46
CA VAL A 17 -14.55 -1.66 9.79
C VAL A 17 -13.11 -2.02 10.12
N ILE A 18 -12.60 -1.45 11.21
CA ILE A 18 -11.32 -1.83 11.81
C ILE A 18 -11.49 -2.16 13.29
N ALA A 19 -10.51 -2.87 13.85
CA ALA A 19 -10.54 -3.28 15.25
C ALA A 19 -9.77 -2.29 16.14
N GLY A 20 -10.16 -2.18 17.41
CA GLY A 20 -9.35 -1.53 18.43
C GLY A 20 -8.23 -2.43 18.98
N GLY A 21 -7.36 -1.84 19.79
CA GLY A 21 -6.47 -2.59 20.68
C GLY A 21 -7.24 -3.39 21.74
N GLN A 22 -6.60 -4.42 22.29
CA GLN A 22 -7.16 -5.29 23.34
C GLN A 22 -6.25 -5.29 24.57
N GLY A 23 -6.82 -5.51 25.76
CA GLY A 23 -6.05 -5.58 27.01
C GLY A 23 -5.25 -4.31 27.26
N ARG A 24 -3.93 -4.45 27.45
CA ARG A 24 -3.03 -3.33 27.80
C ARG A 24 -2.91 -2.23 26.75
N ILE A 25 -3.34 -2.48 25.50
CA ILE A 25 -3.27 -1.53 24.38
C ILE A 25 -4.65 -1.02 23.95
N GLU A 26 -5.70 -1.31 24.72
CA GLU A 26 -7.04 -0.80 24.45
C GLU A 26 -7.04 0.74 24.45
N GLY A 27 -7.71 1.34 23.46
CA GLY A 27 -7.80 2.80 23.31
C GLY A 27 -6.51 3.50 22.86
N GLN A 28 -5.41 2.75 22.62
CA GLN A 28 -4.14 3.33 22.16
C GLN A 28 -3.91 3.12 20.66
N VAL A 29 -4.39 2.00 20.12
CA VAL A 29 -4.17 1.63 18.72
C VAL A 29 -5.47 1.23 18.03
N ALA A 30 -5.46 1.34 16.71
CA ALA A 30 -6.39 0.65 15.82
C ALA A 30 -5.62 -0.39 15.00
N ARG A 31 -6.28 -1.49 14.66
CA ARG A 31 -5.70 -2.63 13.94
C ARG A 31 -6.44 -2.85 12.63
N VAL A 32 -5.65 -2.99 11.57
CA VAL A 32 -6.13 -3.23 10.21
C VAL A 32 -5.91 -4.69 9.86
N GLY A 33 -6.96 -5.37 9.42
CA GLY A 33 -6.87 -6.75 8.94
C GLY A 33 -6.98 -6.80 7.42
N HIS A 34 -5.88 -7.12 6.74
CA HIS A 34 -5.82 -7.28 5.27
C HIS A 34 -5.70 -8.78 4.88
N MET A 35 -6.51 -9.64 5.49
CA MET A 35 -6.41 -11.10 5.29
C MET A 35 -7.46 -11.62 4.31
N GLY A 36 -7.15 -12.70 3.60
CA GLY A 36 -8.08 -13.35 2.68
C GLY A 36 -8.09 -12.70 1.29
N PHE A 37 -9.27 -12.53 0.71
CA PHE A 37 -9.43 -11.92 -0.61
C PHE A 37 -9.44 -10.40 -0.48
N VAL A 38 -8.31 -9.77 -0.81
CA VAL A 38 -8.10 -8.33 -0.74
C VAL A 38 -7.43 -7.87 -2.03
N THR A 39 -8.02 -6.88 -2.68
CA THR A 39 -7.54 -6.28 -3.92
C THR A 39 -6.82 -4.96 -3.65
N LEU A 40 -6.11 -4.43 -4.65
CA LEU A 40 -5.52 -3.08 -4.57
C LEU A 40 -6.60 -2.03 -4.31
N GLN A 41 -7.75 -2.16 -4.95
CA GLN A 41 -8.88 -1.23 -4.83
C GLN A 41 -9.43 -1.21 -3.41
N ASP A 42 -9.46 -2.36 -2.71
CA ASP A 42 -9.88 -2.43 -1.30
C ASP A 42 -8.91 -1.63 -0.41
N ILE A 43 -7.60 -1.79 -0.63
CA ILE A 43 -6.57 -1.06 0.13
C ILE A 43 -6.60 0.45 -0.18
N VAL A 44 -6.78 0.83 -1.44
CA VAL A 44 -6.91 2.25 -1.83
C VAL A 44 -8.16 2.88 -1.20
N SER A 45 -9.29 2.17 -1.22
CA SER A 45 -10.54 2.62 -0.59
C SER A 45 -10.37 2.78 0.92
N PHE A 46 -9.68 1.83 1.56
CA PHE A 46 -9.35 1.89 2.98
C PHE A 46 -8.51 3.12 3.35
N PHE A 47 -7.42 3.40 2.63
CA PHE A 47 -6.60 4.58 2.89
C PHE A 47 -7.33 5.90 2.59
N SER A 48 -8.20 5.90 1.57
CA SER A 48 -9.06 7.05 1.26
C SER A 48 -10.00 7.37 2.44
N ALA A 49 -10.66 6.35 3.00
CA ALA A 49 -11.53 6.49 4.17
C ALA A 49 -10.76 7.01 5.40
N ILE A 50 -9.52 6.56 5.60
CA ILE A 50 -8.65 7.08 6.66
C ILE A 50 -8.33 8.55 6.47
N GLU A 51 -7.89 8.98 5.29
CA GLU A 51 -7.57 10.39 5.05
C GLU A 51 -8.77 11.30 5.31
N LEU A 52 -9.94 10.92 4.80
CA LEU A 52 -11.17 11.67 5.01
C LEU A 52 -11.56 11.71 6.49
N THR A 53 -11.47 10.58 7.21
CA THR A 53 -11.76 10.55 8.65
C THR A 53 -10.77 11.39 9.46
N LEU A 54 -9.49 11.38 9.10
CA LEU A 54 -8.47 12.20 9.76
C LEU A 54 -8.74 13.70 9.52
N ARG A 55 -9.16 14.06 8.31
CA ARG A 55 -9.61 15.42 7.99
C ARG A 55 -10.83 15.83 8.81
N ASP A 56 -11.83 14.97 8.95
CA ASP A 56 -13.03 15.23 9.77
C ASP A 56 -12.67 15.41 11.25
N LEU A 57 -11.63 14.72 11.71
CA LEU A 57 -11.04 14.85 13.04
C LEU A 57 -10.01 16.00 13.16
N HIS A 58 -9.97 16.89 12.17
CA HIS A 58 -9.12 18.08 12.13
C HIS A 58 -7.62 17.75 12.30
N GLN A 59 -7.19 16.58 11.83
CA GLN A 59 -5.78 16.20 11.80
C GLN A 59 -5.09 16.77 10.55
N PRO A 60 -3.82 17.19 10.65
CA PRO A 60 -3.07 17.70 9.51
C PRO A 60 -2.74 16.53 8.57
N VAL A 61 -3.50 16.40 7.49
CA VAL A 61 -3.27 15.39 6.44
C VAL A 61 -3.22 16.06 5.07
N GLU A 62 -2.22 15.72 4.28
CA GLU A 62 -2.13 16.13 2.88
C GLU A 62 -3.01 15.21 2.03
N PRO A 63 -4.01 15.75 1.29
CA PRO A 63 -4.90 14.93 0.48
C PRO A 63 -4.15 14.08 -0.55
N GLY A 64 -4.49 12.80 -0.62
CA GLY A 64 -3.94 11.85 -1.58
C GLY A 64 -2.55 11.32 -1.24
N GLN A 65 -1.92 11.75 -0.14
CA GLN A 65 -0.59 11.28 0.25
C GLN A 65 -0.55 9.77 0.50
N ALA A 66 -1.53 9.22 1.23
CA ALA A 66 -1.65 7.81 1.55
C ALA A 66 -1.95 6.98 0.29
N ILE A 67 -2.82 7.47 -0.59
CA ILE A 67 -3.15 6.79 -1.85
C ILE A 67 -1.90 6.72 -2.75
N ALA A 68 -1.19 7.84 -2.90
CA ALA A 68 0.04 7.88 -3.69
C ALA A 68 1.12 6.96 -3.12
N ALA A 69 1.26 6.88 -1.79
CA ALA A 69 2.17 5.94 -1.14
C ALA A 69 1.75 4.48 -1.37
N CYS A 70 0.46 4.17 -1.26
CA CYS A 70 -0.09 2.84 -1.52
C CYS A 70 0.20 2.36 -2.95
N LEU A 71 -0.09 3.20 -3.95
CA LEU A 71 0.13 2.85 -5.36
C LEU A 71 1.61 2.66 -5.69
N ARG A 72 2.50 3.50 -5.14
CA ARG A 72 3.96 3.31 -5.31
C ARG A 72 4.43 2.00 -4.69
N ALA A 73 3.99 1.69 -3.48
CA ALA A 73 4.36 0.43 -2.82
C ALA A 73 3.84 -0.79 -3.58
N TYR A 74 2.64 -0.70 -4.17
CA TYR A 74 2.10 -1.77 -5.01
C TYR A 74 2.88 -1.97 -6.31
N ASP A 75 3.25 -0.89 -7.01
CA ASP A 75 4.08 -0.97 -8.21
C ASP A 75 5.43 -1.64 -7.90
N GLU A 76 6.11 -1.18 -6.84
CA GLU A 76 7.38 -1.76 -6.40
C GLU A 76 7.26 -3.26 -6.07
N ALA A 77 6.18 -3.67 -5.39
CA ALA A 77 5.95 -5.06 -5.03
C ALA A 77 5.54 -5.96 -6.21
N THR A 78 5.01 -5.38 -7.29
CA THR A 78 4.54 -6.12 -8.47
C THR A 78 5.50 -6.07 -9.65
N GLN A 79 6.56 -5.26 -9.58
CA GLN A 79 7.60 -5.29 -10.60
C GLN A 79 8.23 -6.69 -10.69
N PRO A 80 8.31 -7.27 -11.90
CA PRO A 80 9.07 -8.49 -12.09
C PRO A 80 10.54 -8.20 -11.73
N PRO A 81 11.27 -9.20 -11.19
CA PRO A 81 12.68 -9.01 -10.88
C PRO A 81 13.41 -8.47 -12.12
N PRO A 82 14.37 -7.54 -11.94
CA PRO A 82 15.06 -6.93 -13.06
C PRO A 82 15.60 -8.03 -13.96
N ARG A 83 15.18 -8.01 -15.23
CA ARG A 83 15.52 -9.05 -16.18
C ARG A 83 17.04 -9.06 -16.30
N ALA A 84 17.69 -10.13 -15.82
CA ALA A 84 19.13 -10.25 -15.87
C ALA A 84 19.57 -10.01 -17.32
N THR A 85 20.32 -8.93 -17.55
CA THR A 85 20.91 -8.68 -18.86
C THR A 85 21.90 -9.79 -19.11
N ARG A 86 21.53 -10.78 -19.93
CA ARG A 86 22.47 -11.78 -20.41
C ARG A 86 23.57 -10.99 -21.13
N PRO A 87 24.84 -11.07 -20.71
CA PRO A 87 25.91 -10.41 -21.42
C PRO A 87 25.84 -10.90 -22.87
N ALA A 88 25.89 -9.96 -23.81
CA ALA A 88 25.87 -10.27 -25.24
C ALA A 88 26.90 -11.37 -25.48
N SER A 89 26.45 -12.51 -26.00
CA SER A 89 27.37 -13.57 -26.40
C SER A 89 28.36 -12.93 -27.36
N ARG A 90 29.65 -12.88 -26.98
CA ARG A 90 30.71 -12.48 -27.89
C ARG A 90 30.50 -13.26 -29.17
N SER A 91 30.13 -12.56 -30.24
CA SER A 91 29.94 -13.19 -31.55
C SER A 91 31.24 -13.91 -31.85
N ALA A 92 31.15 -15.22 -32.04
CA ALA A 92 32.27 -16.02 -32.51
C ALA A 92 32.68 -15.41 -33.85
N ALA A 93 33.85 -14.78 -33.88
CA ALA A 93 34.51 -14.40 -35.11
C ALA A 93 34.87 -15.69 -35.85
N THR A 94 33.91 -16.19 -36.63
CA THR A 94 34.06 -17.38 -37.46
C THR A 94 34.39 -16.92 -38.88
N VAL A 95 35.65 -17.14 -39.24
CA VAL A 95 36.12 -17.72 -40.52
C VAL A 95 36.36 -16.80 -41.72
N SER A 96 37.62 -16.90 -42.19
CA SER A 96 38.10 -16.90 -43.59
C SER A 96 38.23 -15.59 -44.36
N ALA A 97 39.50 -15.21 -44.59
CA ALA A 97 40.08 -14.70 -45.83
C ALA A 97 41.58 -14.46 -45.55
N ARG A 98 42.58 -14.75 -46.38
CA ARG A 98 42.75 -15.39 -47.68
C ARG A 98 44.28 -15.37 -47.90
N ARG A 99 44.84 -16.44 -48.48
CA ARG A 99 46.22 -16.60 -49.02
C ARG A 99 47.36 -16.77 -48.02
#